data_AF-A0A8T3Z106-F1
#
_entry.id   AF-A0A8T3Z106-F1
#
_cell.length_a   1.000
_cell.length_b   1.000
_cell.length_c   1.000
_cell.angle_alpha   90.00
_cell.angle_beta   90.00
_cell.angle_gamma   90.00
#
_symmetry.space_group_name_H-M   'P 1'
#
loop_
_entity.id
_entity.type
_entity.pdbx_description
1 polymer ?
#
loop_
_entity_poly.entity_id
_entity_poly.type
_entity_poly.pdbx_seq_one_letter_code
_entity_poly.pdbx_strand_id
1 'polypeptide(L)'
;MLSLIQKDDLNAYLEPSEVADYNNPQIQLKARELAQGLEQIEMAKSIYHFVRDEIHHCLDIESDIVTCRASEVLKEGHGLCFAKSNLLAALLRVMGIPTGFYYQ
;
A
#
# COMPACT_ATOMS: atom_id res chain seq x y z
N MET A 1 -16.03 15.21 16.58
CA MET A 1 -16.51 14.66 15.30
C MET A 1 -15.30 14.67 14.39
N LEU A 2 -14.69 13.51 14.12
CA LEU A 2 -13.62 13.42 13.13
C LEU A 2 -14.27 13.77 11.78
N SER A 3 -13.93 14.92 11.22
CA SER A 3 -14.40 15.29 9.89
C SER A 3 -13.86 14.26 8.90
N LEU A 4 -14.74 13.67 8.09
CA LEU A 4 -14.31 12.87 6.95
C LEU A 4 -13.46 13.78 6.05
N ILE A 5 -12.18 13.48 5.89
CA ILE A 5 -11.32 14.23 4.96
C ILE A 5 -11.51 13.60 3.59
N GLN A 6 -12.66 13.90 2.97
CA GLN A 6 -12.87 13.62 1.55
C GLN A 6 -12.31 14.79 0.76
N LYS A 7 -11.51 14.48 -0.26
CA LYS A 7 -10.98 15.48 -1.19
C LYS A 7 -11.72 15.35 -2.51
N ASP A 8 -12.15 16.48 -3.07
CA ASP A 8 -12.85 16.50 -4.36
C ASP A 8 -11.89 16.22 -5.52
N ASP A 9 -10.61 16.50 -5.35
CA ASP A 9 -9.56 16.23 -6.34
C ASP A 9 -8.95 14.84 -6.16
N LEU A 10 -9.10 13.98 -7.17
CA LEU A 10 -8.52 12.64 -7.20
C LEU A 10 -6.98 12.65 -7.13
N ASN A 11 -6.33 13.70 -7.65
CA ASN A 11 -4.86 13.80 -7.57
C ASN A 11 -4.37 13.88 -6.13
N ALA A 12 -5.20 14.39 -5.22
CA ALA A 12 -4.84 14.47 -3.82
C ALA A 12 -4.79 13.10 -3.10
N TYR A 13 -5.25 12.03 -3.78
CA TYR A 13 -5.10 10.62 -3.38
C TYR A 13 -3.92 9.92 -4.08
N LEU A 14 -3.16 10.63 -4.91
CA LEU A 14 -1.88 10.18 -5.44
C LEU A 14 -0.71 10.60 -4.56
N GLU A 15 -0.88 11.65 -3.74
CA GLU A 15 0.17 12.23 -2.90
C GLU A 15 0.72 11.25 -1.84
N PRO A 16 2.00 11.40 -1.45
CA PRO A 16 2.59 10.56 -0.42
C PRO A 16 2.01 10.95 0.94
N SER A 17 2.04 10.01 1.88
CA SER A 17 1.73 10.29 3.28
C SER A 17 2.77 9.65 4.19
N GLU A 18 2.71 9.93 5.49
CA GLU A 18 3.61 9.33 6.47
C GLU A 18 3.54 7.79 6.46
N VAL A 19 2.35 7.23 6.21
CA VAL A 19 2.11 5.78 6.21
C VAL A 19 2.22 5.15 4.82
N ALA A 20 1.81 5.87 3.77
CA ALA A 20 1.98 5.45 2.38
C ALA A 20 3.22 6.16 1.81
N ASP A 21 4.38 5.84 2.36
CA ASP A 21 5.67 6.51 2.13
C ASP A 21 6.32 6.09 0.80
N TYR A 22 5.57 6.21 -0.30
CA TYR A 22 5.98 5.66 -1.59
C TYR A 22 7.19 6.34 -2.21
N ASN A 23 7.66 7.47 -1.70
CA ASN A 23 8.93 8.07 -2.12
C ASN A 23 10.13 7.18 -1.74
N ASN A 24 9.92 6.17 -0.89
CA ASN A 24 10.92 5.15 -0.60
C ASN A 24 11.30 4.37 -1.89
N PRO A 25 12.59 4.29 -2.26
CA PRO A 25 13.04 3.60 -3.47
C PRO A 25 12.61 2.13 -3.58
N GLN A 26 12.46 1.42 -2.46
CA GLN A 26 12.04 0.01 -2.46
C GLN A 26 10.56 -0.14 -2.84
N ILE A 27 9.70 0.77 -2.39
CA ILE A 27 8.29 0.79 -2.79
C ILE A 27 8.17 1.10 -4.29
N GLN A 28 8.92 2.09 -4.76
CA GLN A 28 9.00 2.47 -6.16
C GLN A 28 9.42 1.29 -7.06
N LEU A 29 10.47 0.58 -6.64
CA LEU A 29 10.99 -0.58 -7.36
C LEU A 29 9.97 -1.71 -7.40
N LYS A 30 9.42 -2.10 -6.24
CA LYS A 30 8.45 -3.19 -6.16
C LYS A 30 7.17 -2.90 -6.94
N ALA A 31 6.66 -1.67 -6.89
CA ALA A 31 5.48 -1.28 -7.66
C ALA A 31 5.72 -1.45 -9.18
N ARG A 32 6.87 -0.98 -9.68
CA ARG A 32 7.24 -1.12 -11.10
C ARG A 32 7.46 -2.57 -11.53
N GLU A 33 8.05 -3.39 -10.65
CA GLU A 33 8.21 -4.83 -10.86
C GLU A 33 6.86 -5.53 -11.03
N LEU A 34 5.93 -5.30 -10.09
CA LEU A 34 4.59 -5.90 -10.10
C LEU A 34 3.72 -5.43 -11.27
N ALA A 35 4.02 -4.26 -11.81
CA ALA A 35 3.29 -3.62 -12.90
C ALA A 35 3.86 -3.88 -14.30
N GLN A 36 5.00 -4.56 -14.40
CA GLN A 36 5.77 -4.63 -15.64
C GLN A 36 4.97 -5.26 -16.78
N GLY A 37 4.73 -4.48 -17.84
CA GLY A 37 4.02 -4.94 -19.05
C GLY A 37 2.51 -5.15 -18.87
N LEU A 38 1.93 -4.64 -17.77
CA LEU A 38 0.51 -4.78 -17.48
C LEU A 38 -0.28 -3.49 -17.73
N GLU A 39 -1.51 -3.65 -18.24
CA GLU A 39 -2.51 -2.59 -18.29
C GLU A 39 -3.04 -2.26 -16.89
N GLN A 40 -3.66 -1.09 -16.71
CA GLN A 40 -4.02 -0.54 -15.39
C GLN A 40 -4.82 -1.49 -14.49
N ILE A 41 -5.82 -2.20 -15.03
CA ILE A 41 -6.64 -3.15 -14.24
C ILE A 41 -5.81 -4.37 -13.81
N GLU A 42 -5.01 -4.92 -14.72
CA GLU A 42 -4.20 -6.12 -14.44
C GLU A 42 -3.05 -5.79 -13.48
N MET A 43 -2.49 -4.59 -13.60
CA MET A 43 -1.55 -4.03 -12.63
C MET A 43 -2.15 -3.90 -11.24
N ALA A 44 -3.35 -3.32 -11.12
CA ALA A 44 -4.04 -3.20 -9.83
C ALA A 44 -4.30 -4.57 -9.18
N LYS A 45 -4.72 -5.56 -9.99
CA LYS A 45 -4.90 -6.95 -9.54
C LYS A 45 -3.58 -7.58 -9.10
N SER A 46 -2.52 -7.43 -9.88
CA SER A 46 -1.17 -7.94 -9.58
C SER A 46 -0.68 -7.42 -8.23
N ILE A 47 -0.77 -6.10 -8.03
CA ILE A 47 -0.38 -5.45 -6.76
C ILE A 47 -1.26 -5.92 -5.61
N TYR A 48 -2.58 -6.02 -5.81
CA TYR A 48 -3.50 -6.51 -4.78
C TYR A 48 -3.17 -7.96 -4.38
N HIS A 49 -2.95 -8.85 -5.33
CA HIS A 49 -2.61 -10.25 -5.06
C HIS A 49 -1.27 -10.35 -4.33
N PHE A 50 -0.25 -9.59 -4.72
CA PHE A 50 1.01 -9.53 -3.97
C PHE A 50 0.78 -9.16 -2.50
N VAL A 51 0.04 -8.10 -2.21
CA VAL A 51 -0.20 -7.70 -0.80
C VAL A 51 -1.09 -8.69 -0.06
N ARG A 52 -2.05 -9.33 -0.74
CA ARG A 52 -2.93 -10.33 -0.13
C ARG A 52 -2.15 -11.59 0.24
N ASP A 53 -1.37 -12.11 -0.71
CA ASP A 53 -0.83 -13.47 -0.70
C ASP A 53 0.60 -13.54 -0.17
N GLU A 54 1.44 -12.53 -0.44
CA GLU A 54 2.87 -12.56 -0.07
C GLU A 54 3.19 -11.82 1.23
N ILE A 55 2.29 -10.92 1.67
CA ILE A 55 2.47 -10.17 2.91
C ILE A 55 1.66 -10.86 4.01
N HIS A 56 2.35 -11.38 5.03
CA HIS A 56 1.67 -12.11 6.10
C HIS A 56 0.92 -11.17 7.03
N HIS A 57 -0.11 -11.69 7.70
CA HIS A 57 -0.67 -11.01 8.84
C HIS A 57 0.20 -11.29 10.07
N CYS A 58 0.64 -10.25 10.82
CA CYS A 58 1.60 -10.45 11.93
C CYS A 58 1.15 -11.51 12.94
N LEU A 59 -0.15 -11.58 13.22
CA LEU A 59 -0.71 -12.53 14.19
C LEU A 59 -0.67 -13.98 13.68
N ASP A 60 -0.74 -14.19 12.37
CA ASP A 60 -0.77 -15.54 11.79
C ASP A 60 0.60 -16.21 11.82
N ILE A 61 1.66 -15.40 11.90
CA ILE A 61 3.05 -15.84 11.97
C ILE A 61 3.69 -15.56 13.34
N GLU A 62 2.90 -15.16 14.33
CA GLU A 62 3.35 -14.86 15.70
C GLU A 62 4.53 -13.87 15.77
N SER A 63 4.54 -12.86 14.89
CA SER A 63 5.62 -11.86 14.85
C SER A 63 5.45 -10.80 15.94
N ASP A 64 6.53 -10.53 16.67
CA ASP A 64 6.62 -9.45 17.67
C ASP A 64 6.86 -8.06 17.04
N ILE A 65 7.13 -7.99 15.74
CA ILE A 65 7.41 -6.74 15.03
C ILE A 65 6.09 -6.09 14.60
N VAL A 66 5.86 -4.87 15.06
CA VAL A 66 4.71 -4.06 14.65
C VAL A 66 5.14 -3.12 13.53
N THR A 67 4.65 -3.39 12.31
CA THR A 67 4.87 -2.52 11.15
C THR A 67 3.74 -1.51 10.99
N CYS A 68 4.06 -0.33 10.44
CA CYS A 68 3.05 0.68 10.13
C CYS A 68 3.25 1.28 8.74
N ARG A 69 4.46 1.75 8.42
CA ARG A 69 4.75 2.36 7.13
C ARG A 69 4.79 1.33 6.02
N ALA A 70 4.40 1.71 4.81
CA ALA A 70 4.43 0.81 3.65
C ALA A 70 5.82 0.20 3.44
N SER A 71 6.89 1.00 3.58
CA SER A 71 8.26 0.49 3.45
C SER A 71 8.67 -0.51 4.54
N GLU A 72 8.18 -0.36 5.77
CA GLU A 72 8.39 -1.32 6.86
C GLU A 72 7.67 -2.63 6.55
N VAL A 73 6.40 -2.55 6.14
CA VAL A 73 5.59 -3.74 5.78
C VAL A 73 6.24 -4.51 4.63
N LEU A 74 6.74 -3.81 3.60
CA LEU A 74 7.45 -4.45 2.49
C LEU A 74 8.75 -5.12 2.93
N LYS A 75 9.50 -4.46 3.84
CA LYS A 75 10.78 -4.97 4.34
C LYS A 75 10.62 -6.22 5.22
N GLU A 76 9.69 -6.17 6.17
CA GLU A 76 9.48 -7.26 7.13
C GLU A 76 8.59 -8.38 6.55
N GLY A 77 7.87 -8.11 5.45
CA GLY A 77 7.03 -9.10 4.78
C GLY A 77 5.74 -9.43 5.53
N HIS A 78 5.36 -8.62 6.53
CA HIS A 78 4.14 -8.80 7.30
C HIS A 78 3.60 -7.49 7.88
N GLY A 79 2.31 -7.50 8.23
CA GLY A 79 1.62 -6.37 8.84
C GLY A 79 0.22 -6.72 9.34
N LEU A 80 -0.32 -5.94 10.27
CA LEU A 80 -1.75 -5.99 10.57
C LEU A 80 -2.56 -5.47 9.36
N CYS A 81 -3.88 -5.68 9.38
CA CYS A 81 -4.76 -5.30 8.28
C CYS A 81 -4.55 -3.85 7.80
N PHE A 82 -4.47 -2.87 8.71
CA PHE A 82 -4.24 -1.48 8.33
C PHE A 82 -2.85 -1.23 7.72
N ALA A 83 -1.81 -1.94 8.20
CA ALA A 83 -0.45 -1.80 7.69
C ALA A 83 -0.33 -2.41 6.28
N LYS A 84 -1.00 -3.56 6.05
CA LYS A 84 -1.15 -4.12 4.71
C LYS A 84 -1.87 -3.15 3.77
N SER A 85 -2.93 -2.47 4.23
CA SER A 85 -3.58 -1.42 3.45
C SER A 85 -2.65 -0.24 3.12
N ASN A 86 -1.76 0.15 4.04
CA ASN A 86 -0.77 1.20 3.78
C ASN A 86 0.18 0.81 2.64
N LEU A 87 0.69 -0.42 2.65
CA LEU A 87 1.51 -0.96 1.55
C LEU A 87 0.75 -0.99 0.22
N LEU A 88 -0.48 -1.49 0.22
CA LEU A 88 -1.33 -1.52 -0.97
C LEU A 88 -1.52 -0.11 -1.56
N ALA A 89 -1.87 0.86 -0.72
CA ALA A 89 -2.05 2.24 -1.14
C ALA A 89 -0.77 2.84 -1.71
N ALA A 90 0.39 2.60 -1.05
CA ALA A 90 1.66 3.10 -1.53
C ALA A 90 2.01 2.56 -2.92
N LEU A 91 1.90 1.23 -3.14
CA LEU A 91 2.20 0.60 -4.43
C LEU A 91 1.27 1.08 -5.55
N LEU A 92 -0.04 1.20 -5.28
CA LEU A 92 -1.01 1.70 -6.25
C LEU A 92 -0.76 3.17 -6.62
N ARG A 93 -0.44 4.02 -5.64
CA ARG A 93 -0.13 5.44 -5.87
C ARG A 93 1.11 5.64 -6.73
N VAL A 94 2.16 4.82 -6.57
CA VAL A 94 3.34 4.85 -7.47
C VAL A 94 2.92 4.68 -8.93
N MET A 95 1.94 3.81 -9.16
CA MET A 95 1.44 3.51 -10.50
C MET A 95 0.38 4.49 -11.01
N GLY A 96 0.14 5.59 -10.30
CA GLY A 96 -0.82 6.61 -10.71
C GLY A 96 -2.27 6.22 -10.46
N ILE A 97 -2.55 5.26 -9.58
CA ILE A 97 -3.92 4.86 -9.21
C ILE A 97 -4.32 5.60 -7.91
N PRO A 98 -5.26 6.57 -7.96
CA PRO A 98 -5.71 7.30 -6.78
C PRO A 98 -6.28 6.34 -5.73
N THR A 99 -5.70 6.35 -4.52
CA THR A 99 -6.08 5.40 -3.46
C THR A 99 -6.28 6.12 -2.13
N GLY A 100 -7.49 6.03 -1.58
CA GLY A 100 -7.84 6.58 -0.27
C GLY A 100 -7.97 5.51 0.82
N PHE A 101 -7.90 5.94 2.08
CA PHE A 101 -8.19 5.09 3.22
C PHE A 101 -9.61 5.31 3.71
N TYR A 102 -10.30 4.21 4.02
CA TYR A 102 -11.59 4.22 4.69
C TYR A 102 -11.52 3.23 5.84
N TYR A 103 -11.63 3.73 7.06
CA TYR A 103 -11.63 2.92 8.27
C TYR A 103 -13.08 2.70 8.69
N GLN A 104 -13.44 1.43 8.94
CA GLN A 104 -14.75 1.04 9.48
C GLN A 104 -14.75 1.09 11.00
#